data_AF-A0A5K1AFY5-F1
#
_entry.id   AF-A0A5K1AFY5-F1
#
_cell.length_a   1.000
_cell.length_b   1.000
_cell.length_c   1.000
_cell.angle_alpha   90.00
_cell.angle_beta   90.00
_cell.angle_gamma   90.00
#
_symmetry.space_group_name_H-M   'P 1'
#
loop_
_entity.id
_entity.type
_entity.pdbx_description
1 polymer ?
#
loop_
_entity_poly.entity_id
_entity_poly.type
_entity_poly.pdbx_seq_one_letter_code
_entity_poly.pdbx_strand_id
1 'polypeptide(L)'
;KGRNGHIPYRDSKLTRILHSSLGGNARTAIICTMSPARSHTEQSRNTLLFASCAKEVATNAQVNVVMSDKALVKHLQRELARLETELRTPTIPSPSHHSDEMLKEKDDKIRK
;
A
#
# COMPACT_ATOMS: atom_id res chain seq x y z
N LYS A 1 18.29 -2.30 -13.78
CA LYS A 1 18.13 -0.83 -13.97
C LYS A 1 16.83 -0.44 -13.28
N GLY A 2 16.89 0.42 -12.26
CA GLY A 2 15.91 0.51 -11.17
C GLY A 2 14.45 0.72 -11.61
N ARG A 3 13.53 -0.04 -11.01
CA ARG A 3 12.09 -0.04 -11.28
C ARG A 3 11.34 1.19 -10.71
N ASN A 4 12.07 2.24 -10.32
CA ASN A 4 11.53 3.47 -9.73
C ASN A 4 11.96 4.72 -10.53
N GLY A 5 11.90 4.66 -11.86
CA GLY A 5 12.12 5.83 -12.72
C GLY A 5 10.91 6.78 -12.73
N HIS A 6 11.15 8.06 -13.00
CA HIS A 6 10.10 9.06 -13.16
C HIS A 6 9.12 8.65 -14.28
N ILE A 7 7.83 8.53 -13.96
CA ILE A 7 6.77 8.30 -14.95
C ILE A 7 6.26 9.67 -15.45
N PRO A 8 6.34 9.95 -16.76
CA PRO A 8 6.11 11.28 -17.32
C PRO A 8 4.62 11.66 -17.46
N TYR A 9 3.84 11.57 -16.38
CA TYR A 9 2.43 11.97 -16.41
C TYR A 9 2.23 13.46 -16.71
N ARG A 10 3.27 14.29 -16.50
CA ARG A 10 3.22 15.75 -16.68
C ARG A 10 3.51 16.23 -18.10
N ASP A 11 3.92 15.35 -19.00
CA ASP A 11 4.28 15.71 -20.37
C ASP A 11 3.06 16.15 -21.19
N SER A 12 1.86 15.75 -20.79
CA SER A 12 0.61 16.23 -21.37
C SER A 12 -0.46 16.51 -20.32
N LYS A 13 -1.40 17.40 -20.66
CA LYS A 13 -2.59 17.64 -19.80
C LYS A 13 -3.43 16.38 -19.65
N LEU A 14 -3.57 15.58 -20.71
CA LEU A 14 -4.36 14.35 -20.72
C LEU A 14 -3.81 13.32 -19.72
N THR A 15 -2.52 13.00 -19.82
CA THR A 15 -1.85 12.04 -18.91
C THR A 15 -1.83 12.53 -17.46
N ARG A 16 -1.88 13.85 -17.25
CA ARG A 16 -1.96 14.44 -15.90
C ARG A 16 -3.33 14.23 -15.27
N ILE A 17 -4.40 14.42 -16.04
CA ILE A 17 -5.78 14.14 -15.60
C ILE A 17 -5.95 12.64 -15.34
N LEU A 18 -5.38 11.81 -16.21
CA LEU A 18 -5.50 10.34 -16.12
C LEU A 18 -4.51 9.69 -15.14
N HIS A 19 -3.72 10.46 -14.40
CA HIS A 19 -2.71 9.93 -13.47
C HIS A 19 -3.29 8.87 -12.52
N SER A 20 -4.44 9.14 -11.90
CA SER A 20 -5.08 8.18 -10.98
C SER A 20 -5.49 6.89 -11.70
N SER A 21 -5.92 7.00 -12.95
CA SER A 21 -6.36 5.86 -13.77
C SER A 21 -5.21 5.00 -14.28
N LEU A 22 -4.05 5.59 -14.57
CA LEU A 22 -2.92 4.90 -15.22
C LEU A 22 -1.90 4.30 -14.23
N GLY A 23 -2.03 4.57 -12.94
CA GLY A 23 -1.14 3.97 -11.93
C GLY A 23 -1.48 4.32 -10.48
N GLY A 24 -2.66 4.89 -10.23
CA GLY A 24 -3.10 5.32 -8.92
C GLY A 24 -4.28 4.51 -8.40
N ASN A 25 -5.13 5.18 -7.61
CA ASN A 25 -6.32 4.60 -7.05
C ASN A 25 -7.48 4.64 -8.07
N ALA A 26 -7.55 3.64 -8.93
CA ALA A 26 -8.65 3.46 -9.87
C ALA A 26 -8.73 2.01 -10.37
N ARG A 27 -9.96 1.56 -10.68
CA ARG A 27 -10.17 0.37 -11.52
C ARG A 27 -10.31 0.84 -12.95
N THR A 28 -9.32 0.51 -13.78
CA THR A 28 -9.22 1.06 -15.13
C THR A 28 -9.45 -0.03 -16.17
N ALA A 29 -10.30 0.27 -17.15
CA ALA A 29 -10.49 -0.52 -18.35
C ALA A 29 -10.23 0.37 -19.58
N ILE A 30 -9.58 -0.19 -20.59
CA ILE A 30 -9.27 0.51 -21.84
C ILE A 30 -9.95 -0.24 -22.97
N ILE A 31 -10.77 0.46 -23.75
CA ILE A 31 -11.43 -0.10 -24.93
C ILE A 31 -10.63 0.33 -26.16
N CYS A 32 -9.99 -0.64 -26.80
CA CYS A 32 -9.26 -0.42 -28.04
C CYS A 32 -10.18 -0.65 -29.24
N THR A 33 -10.50 0.40 -29.98
CA THR A 33 -11.33 0.32 -31.18
C THR A 33 -10.45 0.20 -32.43
N MET A 34 -10.85 -0.66 -33.37
CA MET A 34 -10.05 -0.97 -34.56
C MET A 34 -10.94 -1.12 -35.79
N SER A 35 -10.39 -0.84 -36.97
CA SER A 35 -11.06 -1.09 -38.25
C SER A 35 -10.64 -2.45 -38.80
N PRO A 36 -11.57 -3.28 -39.32
CA PRO A 36 -11.22 -4.55 -39.96
C PRO A 36 -10.67 -4.37 -41.39
N ALA A 37 -10.64 -3.15 -41.93
CA ALA A 37 -10.18 -2.90 -43.29
C ALA A 37 -8.67 -3.16 -43.44
N ARG A 38 -8.26 -3.80 -44.55
CA ARG A 38 -6.84 -4.10 -44.83
C ARG A 38 -5.97 -2.84 -44.87
N SER A 39 -6.52 -1.72 -45.34
CA SER A 39 -5.84 -0.42 -45.34
C SER A 39 -5.43 0.07 -43.95
N HIS A 40 -6.08 -0.41 -42.88
CA HIS A 40 -5.81 -0.03 -41.50
C HIS A 40 -5.04 -1.11 -40.72
N THR A 41 -4.45 -2.09 -41.40
CA THR A 41 -3.72 -3.20 -40.74
C THR A 41 -2.59 -2.70 -39.84
N GLU A 42 -1.79 -1.73 -40.31
CA GLU A 42 -0.67 -1.18 -39.56
C GLU A 42 -1.14 -0.41 -38.31
N GLN A 43 -2.16 0.42 -38.45
CA GLN A 43 -2.73 1.18 -37.32
C GLN A 43 -3.38 0.26 -36.29
N SER A 44 -4.10 -0.77 -36.74
CA SER A 44 -4.68 -1.79 -35.86
C SER A 44 -3.59 -2.56 -35.10
N ARG A 45 -2.47 -2.87 -35.76
CA ARG A 45 -1.30 -3.47 -35.10
C ARG A 45 -0.74 -2.56 -34.01
N ASN A 46 -0.60 -1.25 -34.27
CA ASN A 46 -0.11 -0.29 -33.27
C ASN A 46 -1.06 -0.20 -32.06
N THR A 47 -2.37 -0.20 -32.30
CA THR A 47 -3.38 -0.25 -31.24
C THR A 47 -3.27 -1.52 -30.38
N LEU A 48 -3.06 -2.68 -31.00
CA LEU A 48 -2.88 -3.95 -30.27
C LEU A 48 -1.59 -3.98 -29.45
N LEU A 49 -0.50 -3.41 -29.98
CA LEU A 49 0.76 -3.28 -29.22
C LEU A 49 0.56 -2.40 -27.99
N PHE A 50 -0.11 -1.25 -28.15
CA PHE A 50 -0.48 -0.41 -27.01
C PHE A 50 -1.33 -1.18 -26.00
N ALA A 51 -2.36 -1.91 -26.45
CA ALA A 51 -3.22 -2.71 -25.58
C ALA A 51 -2.42 -3.77 -24.79
N SER A 52 -1.44 -4.41 -25.44
CA SER A 52 -0.59 -5.40 -24.79
C SER A 52 0.33 -4.80 -23.72
N CYS A 53 0.78 -3.56 -23.88
CA CYS A 53 1.51 -2.87 -22.81
C CYS A 53 0.55 -2.39 -21.71
N ALA A 54 -0.60 -1.84 -22.11
CA ALA A 54 -1.54 -1.24 -21.18
C ALA A 54 -2.19 -2.26 -20.22
N LYS A 55 -2.40 -3.50 -20.67
CA LYS A 55 -2.89 -4.59 -19.80
C LYS A 55 -1.92 -4.97 -18.68
N GLU A 56 -0.63 -4.67 -18.82
CA GLU A 56 0.40 -5.02 -17.83
C GLU A 56 0.53 -3.94 -16.74
N VAL A 57 -0.14 -2.80 -16.92
CA VAL A 57 -0.16 -1.71 -15.95
C VAL A 57 -1.05 -2.10 -14.77
N ALA A 58 -0.42 -2.28 -13.60
CA ALA A 58 -1.13 -2.54 -12.36
C ALA A 58 -1.58 -1.24 -11.69
N THR A 59 -2.84 -1.20 -11.24
CA THR A 59 -3.37 -0.12 -10.40
C THR A 59 -3.62 -0.62 -8.97
N ASN A 60 -3.60 0.28 -7.99
CA ASN A 60 -3.87 -0.05 -6.58
C ASN A 60 -5.19 0.59 -6.15
N ALA A 61 -6.30 -0.02 -6.56
CA ALA A 61 -7.63 0.50 -6.28
C ALA A 61 -8.06 0.23 -4.82
N GLN A 62 -8.48 1.29 -4.13
CA GLN A 62 -8.96 1.31 -2.76
C GLN A 62 -10.24 2.16 -2.66
N VAL A 63 -11.14 1.80 -1.74
CA VAL A 63 -12.37 2.58 -1.52
C VAL A 63 -12.00 3.93 -0.91
N ASN A 64 -12.44 5.01 -1.54
CA ASN A 64 -12.26 6.37 -1.04
C ASN A 64 -13.19 6.62 0.16
N VAL A 65 -12.73 6.28 1.36
CA VAL A 65 -13.46 6.56 2.60
C VAL A 65 -13.18 7.99 3.03
N VAL A 66 -14.18 8.86 2.94
CA VAL A 66 -14.11 10.21 3.51
C VAL A 66 -14.70 10.15 4.92
N MET A 67 -13.84 10.12 5.93
CA MET A 67 -14.29 10.31 7.32
C MET A 67 -14.54 11.79 7.56
N SER A 68 -15.68 12.15 8.15
CA SER A 68 -15.87 13.52 8.65
C SER A 68 -14.88 13.78 9.79
N ASP A 69 -14.46 15.03 9.97
CA ASP A 69 -13.52 15.40 11.04
C ASP A 69 -14.03 14.93 12.42
N LYS A 70 -15.34 15.00 12.66
CA LYS A 70 -15.98 14.49 13.88
C LYS A 70 -15.85 12.96 14.01
N ALA A 71 -16.01 12.23 12.91
CA ALA A 71 -15.83 10.77 12.89
C ALA A 71 -14.36 10.38 13.08
N LEU A 72 -13.43 11.16 12.49
CA LEU A 72 -11.99 10.98 12.64
C LEU A 72 -11.54 11.21 14.09
N VAL A 73 -11.94 12.33 14.70
CA VAL A 73 -11.65 12.62 16.11
C VAL A 73 -12.21 11.51 17.02
N LYS A 74 -13.45 11.08 16.79
CA LYS A 74 -14.05 9.98 17.57
C LYS A 74 -13.35 8.63 17.34
N HIS A 75 -12.76 8.40 16.17
CA HIS A 75 -11.95 7.22 15.91
C HIS A 75 -10.61 7.30 16.64
N LEU A 76 -9.89 8.42 16.53
CA LEU A 76 -8.60 8.63 17.17
C LEU A 76 -8.71 8.55 18.70
N GLN A 77 -9.76 9.13 19.30
CA GLN A 77 -10.03 9.02 20.72
C GLN A 77 -10.26 7.57 21.17
N ARG A 78 -10.91 6.74 20.34
CA ARG A 78 -11.08 5.30 20.62
C ARG A 78 -9.76 4.55 20.53
N GLU A 79 -8.92 4.84 19.54
CA GLU A 79 -7.60 4.21 19.44
C GLU A 79 -6.70 4.60 20.60
N LEU A 80 -6.70 5.88 21.02
CA LEU A 80 -5.97 6.32 22.22
C LEU A 80 -6.43 5.57 23.47
N ALA A 81 -7.74 5.48 23.72
CA ALA A 81 -8.25 4.73 24.87
C ALA A 81 -7.88 3.24 24.82
N ARG A 82 -7.90 2.62 23.64
CA ARG A 82 -7.48 1.22 23.44
C ARG A 82 -6.01 1.02 23.78
N LEU A 83 -5.14 1.86 23.23
CA LEU A 83 -3.69 1.79 23.44
C LEU A 83 -3.30 2.12 24.88
N GLU A 84 -3.93 3.13 25.49
CA GLU A 84 -3.72 3.44 26.91
C GLU A 84 -4.15 2.29 27.82
N THR A 85 -5.23 1.58 27.46
CA THR A 85 -5.67 0.40 28.19
C THR A 85 -4.67 -0.75 28.03
N GLU A 86 -4.18 -1.00 26.80
CA GLU A 86 -3.17 -2.02 26.50
C GLU A 86 -1.84 -1.76 27.21
N LEU A 87 -1.44 -0.49 27.37
CA LEU A 87 -0.27 -0.07 28.15
C LEU A 87 -0.52 -0.13 29.67
N ARG A 88 -1.74 0.15 30.12
CA ARG A 88 -2.13 0.10 31.54
C ARG A 88 -2.32 -1.32 32.05
N THR A 89 -2.70 -2.26 31.19
CA THR A 89 -2.62 -3.67 31.52
C THR A 89 -1.15 -4.06 31.49
N PRO A 90 -0.49 -4.30 32.63
CA PRO A 90 0.79 -4.97 32.57
C PRO A 90 0.53 -6.35 31.96
N THR A 91 1.02 -6.59 30.75
CA THR A 91 1.24 -7.95 30.26
C THR A 91 2.31 -8.59 31.14
N ILE A 92 2.02 -8.95 32.39
CA ILE A 92 2.97 -9.65 33.27
C ILE A 92 2.18 -10.49 34.30
N PRO A 93 2.48 -11.79 34.53
CA PRO A 93 3.71 -12.52 34.18
C PRO A 93 3.50 -13.87 33.48
N SER A 94 4.23 -14.16 32.40
CA SER A 94 4.80 -15.50 32.29
C SER A 94 6.11 -15.47 33.08
N PRO A 95 6.34 -16.35 34.06
CA PRO A 95 7.61 -16.40 34.76
C PRO A 95 8.66 -16.85 33.76
N SER A 96 9.48 -15.92 33.28
CA SER A 96 10.81 -16.25 32.81
C SER A 96 11.61 -16.71 34.02
N HIS A 97 11.39 -17.96 34.42
CA HIS A 97 12.19 -18.66 35.44
C HIS A 97 13.70 -18.55 35.17
N HIS A 98 14.10 -18.22 33.93
CA HIS A 98 15.49 -18.09 33.54
C HIS A 98 16.20 -16.85 34.09
N SER A 99 15.54 -15.68 34.20
CA SER A 99 16.24 -14.44 34.56
C SER A 99 16.55 -14.35 36.06
N ASP A 100 15.62 -14.81 36.92
CA ASP A 100 15.82 -14.83 38.37
C ASP A 100 16.78 -15.95 38.81
N GLU A 101 16.79 -17.09 38.11
CA GLU A 101 17.77 -18.16 38.34
C GLU A 101 19.19 -17.70 38.00
N MET A 102 19.37 -16.93 36.91
CA MET A 102 20.67 -16.40 36.52
C MET A 102 21.22 -15.33 37.47
N LEU A 103 20.35 -14.58 38.16
CA LEU A 103 20.76 -13.60 39.17
C LEU A 103 21.20 -14.30 40.46
N LYS A 104 20.47 -15.33 40.91
CA LYS A 104 20.87 -16.13 42.07
C LYS A 104 22.18 -16.89 41.85
N GLU A 105 22.38 -17.51 40.67
CA GLU A 105 23.62 -18.23 40.38
C GLU A 105 24.84 -17.29 40.32
N LYS A 106 24.64 -16.05 39.85
CA LYS A 106 25.69 -15.02 39.85
C LYS A 106 26.04 -14.56 41.26
N ASP A 107 25.05 -14.32 42.11
CA ASP A 107 25.28 -13.91 43.50
C ASP A 107 25.96 -15.00 44.33
N ASP A 108 25.65 -16.27 44.08
CA ASP A 108 26.30 -17.41 44.74
C ASP A 108 27.75 -17.62 44.27
N LYS A 109 28.07 -17.29 43.02
CA LYS A 109 29.46 -17.29 42.49
C LYS A 109 30.30 -16.14 43.02
N ILE A 110 29.70 -15.05 43.49
CA ILE A 110 30.42 -13.91 44.08
C ILE A 110 30.77 -14.17 45.55
N ARG A 111 30.01 -15.03 46.24
CA ARG A 111 30.23 -15.37 47.66
C ARG A 111 31.23 -16.50 47.91
N LYS A 112 31.78 -17.12 46.86
CA LYS A 112 32.74 -18.22 46.92
C LYS A 112 34.08 -17.80 46.36
#